data_AF-A0A1I5TCH9-F1
#
_entry.id   AF-A0A1I5TCH9-F1
#
_cell.length_a   1.000
_cell.length_b   1.000
_cell.length_c   1.000
_cell.angle_alpha   90.00
_cell.angle_beta   90.00
_cell.angle_gamma   90.00
#
_symmetry.space_group_name_H-M   'P 1'
#
loop_
_entity.id
_entity.type
_entity.pdbx_description
1 polymer ?
#
loop_
_entity_poly.entity_id
_entity_poly.type
_entity_poly.pdbx_seq_one_letter_code
_entity_poly.pdbx_strand_id
1 'polypeptide(L)' 'MTITMSARGMREQADRERMAAEETTLPLVRRRALLAAETWDRMADSAERTAAGRKAQPSLG' A
#
# COMPACT_ATOMS: atom_id res chain seq x y z
N MET A 1 20.80 1.67 -2.61
CA MET A 1 20.11 0.77 -1.66
C MET A 1 18.62 1.01 -1.80
N THR A 2 17.92 0.18 -2.55
CA THR A 2 16.48 0.36 -2.80
C THR A 2 15.73 -0.30 -1.64
N ILE A 3 15.19 0.48 -0.70
CA ILE A 3 14.36 -0.07 0.37
C ILE A 3 13.03 -0.48 -0.26
N THR A 4 12.86 -1.77 -0.53
CA THR A 4 11.58 -2.30 -0.98
C THR A 4 10.66 -2.43 0.24
N MET A 5 9.64 -1.57 0.34
CA MET A 5 8.60 -1.73 1.37
C MET A 5 7.85 -3.05 1.16
N SER A 6 7.52 -3.74 2.25
CA SER A 6 6.67 -4.93 2.23
C SER A 6 5.20 -4.54 2.05
N ALA A 7 4.35 -5.49 1.64
CA ALA A 7 2.90 -5.28 1.55
C ALA A 7 2.31 -4.80 2.89
N ARG A 8 2.79 -5.36 4.01
CA ARG A 8 2.42 -4.91 5.35
C ARG A 8 2.79 -3.45 5.58
N GLY A 9 4.02 -3.05 5.25
CA GLY A 9 4.46 -1.66 5.40
C GLY A 9 3.65 -0.70 4.54
N MET A 10 3.23 -1.13 3.35
CA MET A 10 2.34 -0.34 2.48
C MET A 10 0.96 -0.18 3.11
N ARG A 11 0.39 -1.23 3.72
CA ARG A 11 -0.89 -1.14 4.47
C ARG A 11 -0.78 -0.20 5.67
N GLU A 12 0.30 -0.31 6.44
CA GLU A 12 0.57 0.60 7.56
C GLU A 12 0.67 2.07 7.09
N GLN A 13 1.22 2.32 5.90
CA GLN A 13 1.23 3.65 5.32
C GLN A 13 -0.17 4.09 4.88
N ALA A 14 -0.97 3.21 4.27
CA ALA A 14 -2.36 3.51 3.91
C ALA A 14 -3.18 3.92 5.15
N ASP A 15 -3.02 3.22 6.27
CA ASP A 15 -3.69 3.55 7.53
C ASP A 15 -3.29 4.92 8.07
N ARG A 16 -2.00 5.29 7.97
CA ARG A 16 -1.55 6.65 8.34
C ARG A 16 -2.20 7.73 7.50
N GLU A 17 -2.31 7.52 6.19
CA GLU A 17 -2.99 8.47 5.31
C GLU A 17 -4.49 8.57 5.64
N ARG A 18 -5.16 7.45 5.98
CA ARG A 18 -6.56 7.47 6.44
C ARG A 18 -6.71 8.26 7.75
N MET A 19 -5.84 8.05 8.74
CA MET A 19 -5.84 8.83 9.98
C MET A 19 -5.64 10.33 9.70
N ALA A 20 -4.70 10.69 8.83
CA ALA A 20 -4.49 12.09 8.44
C ALA A 20 -5.73 12.71 7.76
N ALA A 21 -6.49 11.90 7.00
CA ALA A 21 -7.75 12.32 6.40
C ALA A 21 -8.87 12.56 7.43
N GLU A 22 -8.85 11.82 8.54
CA GLU A 22 -9.79 11.98 9.65
C GLU A 22 -9.46 13.18 10.54
N GLU A 23 -8.18 13.44 10.77
CA GLU A 23 -7.69 14.54 11.63
C GLU A 23 -7.81 15.92 10.98
N THR A 24 -7.86 15.99 9.65
CA THR A 24 -7.90 17.27 8.93
C THR A 24 -9.33 17.77 8.68
N THR A 25 -9.54 19.07 8.88
CA THR A 25 -10.77 19.78 8.49
C THR A 25 -10.71 20.35 7.07
N LEU A 26 -9.54 20.29 6.42
CA LEU A 26 -9.33 20.86 5.08
C LEU A 26 -9.75 19.84 4.00
N PRO A 27 -10.78 20.12 3.17
CA PRO A 27 -11.32 19.13 2.23
C PRO A 27 -10.31 18.62 1.21
N LEU A 28 -9.42 19.49 0.72
CA LEU A 28 -8.39 19.13 -0.25
C LEU A 28 -7.31 18.21 0.36
N VAL A 29 -6.94 18.46 1.62
CA VAL A 29 -5.98 17.62 2.34
C VAL A 29 -6.59 16.25 2.59
N ARG A 30 -7.84 16.21 3.08
CA ARG A 30 -8.61 14.97 3.25
C ARG A 30 -8.66 14.15 1.96
N ARG A 31 -9.05 14.77 0.85
CA ARG A 31 -9.13 14.09 -0.46
C ARG A 31 -7.76 13.55 -0.90
N ARG A 32 -6.70 14.33 -0.74
CA ARG A 32 -5.34 13.91 -1.11
C ARG A 32 -4.89 12.70 -0.28
N ALA A 33 -5.13 12.73 1.03
CA ALA A 33 -4.77 11.64 1.93
C ALA A 33 -5.53 10.35 1.59
N LEU A 34 -6.83 10.43 1.30
CA LEU A 34 -7.61 9.27 0.85
C LEU A 34 -7.08 8.67 -0.46
N LEU A 35 -6.75 9.51 -1.45
CA LEU A 35 -6.14 9.03 -2.72
C LEU A 35 -4.76 8.39 -2.52
N ALA A 36 -3.99 8.92 -1.56
CA ALA A 36 -2.72 8.32 -1.18
C ALA A 36 -2.93 6.94 -0.54
N ALA A 37 -3.88 6.82 0.40
CA ALA A 37 -4.24 5.55 1.02
C ALA A 37 -4.61 4.48 -0.02
N GLU A 38 -5.50 4.79 -0.97
CA GLU A 38 -5.89 3.88 -2.04
C GLU A 38 -4.70 3.45 -2.92
N THR A 39 -3.76 4.35 -3.14
CA THR A 39 -2.56 4.05 -3.93
C THR A 39 -1.65 3.08 -3.17
N TRP A 40 -1.49 3.27 -1.87
CA TRP A 40 -0.75 2.35 -1.00
C TRP A 40 -1.41 0.97 -0.91
N ASP A 41 -2.74 0.90 -0.80
CA ASP A 41 -3.47 -0.37 -0.84
C ASP A 41 -3.23 -1.13 -2.15
N ARG A 42 -3.35 -0.42 -3.29
CA ARG A 42 -3.09 -1.01 -4.61
C ARG A 42 -1.66 -1.55 -4.75
N MET A 43 -0.69 -0.85 -4.17
CA MET A 43 0.70 -1.32 -4.13
C MET A 43 0.86 -2.56 -3.25
N ALA A 44 0.21 -2.60 -2.08
CA ALA A 44 0.22 -3.75 -1.19
C ALA A 44 -0.36 -5.00 -1.88
N ASP A 45 -1.51 -4.85 -2.53
CA ASP A 45 -2.15 -5.94 -3.27
C ASP A 45 -1.28 -6.44 -4.42
N SER A 46 -0.61 -5.52 -5.13
CA SER A 46 0.34 -5.89 -6.19
C SER A 46 1.53 -6.67 -5.65
N ALA A 47 2.08 -6.25 -4.51
CA ALA A 47 3.16 -6.94 -3.83
C ALA A 47 2.75 -8.34 -3.37
N GLU A 48 1.53 -8.50 -2.82
CA GLU A 48 0.98 -9.79 -2.41
C GLU A 48 0.75 -10.73 -3.60
N ARG A 49 0.14 -10.24 -4.69
CA ARG A 49 -0.03 -11.02 -5.92
C ARG A 49 1.30 -11.48 -6.50
N THR A 50 2.30 -10.60 -6.51
CA THR A 50 3.64 -10.94 -7.01
C THR A 50 4.30 -12.00 -6.11
N ALA A 51 4.17 -11.88 -4.79
CA ALA A 51 4.69 -12.87 -3.85
C ALA A 51 3.98 -14.23 -3.98
N ALA A 52 2.65 -14.24 -4.17
CA ALA A 52 1.86 -15.44 -4.39
C ALA A 52 2.21 -16.12 -5.72
N GLY A 53 2.34 -15.34 -6.81
CA GLY A 53 2.75 -15.85 -8.12
C GLY A 53 4.14 -16.49 -8.11
N ARG A 54 5.10 -15.93 -7.35
CA ARG A 54 6.41 -16.55 -7.13
C ARG A 54 6.34 -17.86 -6.35
N LYS A 55 5.45 -17.98 -5.36
CA LYS A 55 5.24 -19.24 -4.62
C LYS A 55 4.55 -20.31 -5.48
N ALA A 56 3.73 -19.88 -6.44
CA ALA A 56 2.98 -20.77 -7.33
C ALA A 56 3.79 -21.26 -8.54
N GLN A 57 4.99 -20.71 -8.80
CA GLN A 57 5.96 -21.30 -9.72
C GLN A 57 6.85 -22.29 -8.95
N PRO A 58 6.53 -23.61 -8.95
CA PRO A 58 7.56 -24.59 -8.67
C PRO A 58 8.62 -24.44 -9.77
N SER A 59 9.88 -24.35 -9.35
CA SER A 59 11.03 -24.48 -10.23
C SER A 59 10.83 -25.70 -11.12
N LEU A 60 10.58 -25.47 -12.42
CA LEU A 60 10.74 -26.51 -13.43
C LEU A 60 12.22 -26.88 -13.39
N GLY A 61 12.48 -28.07 -12.82
CA GLY A 61 13.80 -28.69 -12.82
C GLY A 61 14.24 -29.12 -14.22
#